data_AF-A0A6M2A1H4-F1
#
_entry.id   AF-A0A6M2A1H4-F1
#
_cell.length_a   1.000
_cell.length_b   1.000
_cell.length_c   1.000
_cell.angle_alpha   90.00
_cell.angle_beta   90.00
_cell.angle_gamma   90.00
#
_symmetry.space_group_name_H-M   'P 1'
#
loop_
_entity.id
_entity.type
_entity.pdbx_description
1 polymer ?
#
loop_
_entity_poly.entity_id
_entity_poly.type
_entity_poly.pdbx_seq_one_letter_code
_entity_poly.pdbx_strand_id
1 'polypeptide(L)' 'MVSKLKLPIGSGAMESAIRRIVNLRMKCPCVFWTEEGANSMLMLRSYFKSGRWDELMQAAYNGELMEPAS' A
#
# COMPACT_ATOMS: atom_id res chain seq x y z
N MET A 1 -7.65 23.05 -1.72
CA MET A 1 -6.89 22.48 -0.58
C MET A 1 -5.95 21.33 -0.99
N VAL A 2 -6.22 20.58 -2.07
CA VAL A 2 -5.40 19.43 -2.53
C VAL A 2 -4.08 19.82 -3.23
N SER A 3 -3.98 21.02 -3.84
CA SER A 3 -2.82 21.43 -4.64
C SER A 3 -1.53 21.69 -3.85
N LYS A 4 -1.60 21.84 -2.52
CA LYS A 4 -0.43 22.08 -1.65
C LYS A 4 0.37 20.81 -1.31
N LEU A 5 -0.21 19.62 -1.51
CA LEU A 5 0.38 18.37 -1.03
C LEU A 5 1.40 17.73 -2.00
N LYS A 6 1.70 18.36 -3.15
CA LYS A 6 2.55 17.78 -4.22
C LYS A 6 2.21 16.30 -4.52
N LEU A 7 0.95 15.91 -4.30
CA LEU A 7 0.49 14.58 -4.65
C LEU A 7 0.59 14.46 -6.16
N PRO A 8 1.04 13.30 -6.70
CA PRO A 8 1.01 13.09 -8.13
C PRO A 8 -0.45 13.16 -8.58
N ILE A 9 -0.84 14.31 -9.16
CA ILE A 9 -2.21 14.58 -9.66
C ILE A 9 -2.45 13.84 -10.99
N GLY A 10 -1.39 13.28 -11.59
CA GLY A 10 -1.50 12.40 -12.74
C GLY A 10 -1.99 11.01 -12.33
N SER A 11 -3.14 10.60 -12.84
CA SER A 11 -3.71 9.26 -12.64
C SER A 11 -2.70 8.14 -12.93
N GLY A 12 -1.79 8.36 -13.90
CA GLY A 12 -0.80 7.37 -14.33
C GLY A 12 0.12 6.86 -13.22
N ALA A 13 0.46 7.67 -12.22
CA ALA A 13 1.27 7.21 -11.08
C ALA A 13 0.49 6.20 -10.21
N MET A 14 -0.78 6.51 -9.95
CA MET A 14 -1.69 5.64 -9.21
C MET A 14 -2.03 4.38 -10.01
N GLU A 15 -2.36 4.51 -11.29
CA GLU A 15 -2.64 3.39 -12.20
C GLU A 15 -1.43 2.44 -12.31
N SER A 16 -0.22 3.00 -12.39
CA SER A 16 1.04 2.24 -12.41
C SER A 16 1.31 1.54 -11.07
N ALA A 17 0.95 2.15 -9.94
CA ALA A 17 1.05 1.51 -8.64
C ALA A 17 0.07 0.32 -8.53
N ILE A 18 -1.20 0.53 -8.90
CA ILE A 18 -2.24 -0.52 -8.91
C ILE A 18 -1.81 -1.67 -9.83
N ARG A 19 -1.31 -1.38 -11.02
CA ARG A 19 -0.85 -2.41 -11.96
C ARG A 19 0.32 -3.24 -11.40
N ARG A 20 1.27 -2.60 -10.71
CA ARG A 20 2.45 -3.29 -10.16
C ARG A 20 2.19 -4.05 -8.86
N ILE A 21 1.34 -3.50 -8.00
CA ILE A 21 1.09 -4.05 -6.66
C ILE A 21 -0.09 -5.01 -6.68
N VAL A 22 -1.19 -4.65 -7.34
CA VAL A 22 -2.42 -5.45 -7.36
C VAL A 22 -2.38 -6.43 -8.53
N ASN A 23 -2.43 -5.93 -9.77
CA ASN A 23 -2.65 -6.79 -10.95
C ASN A 23 -1.53 -7.81 -11.19
N LEU A 24 -0.28 -7.45 -10.91
CA LEU A 24 0.86 -8.36 -11.13
C LEU A 24 1.22 -9.24 -9.93
N ARG A 25 0.73 -8.92 -8.72
CA ARG A 25 1.29 -9.52 -7.49
C ARG A 25 0.27 -9.95 -6.43
N MET A 26 -0.93 -9.36 -6.41
CA MET A 26 -2.01 -9.82 -5.54
C MET A 26 -3.07 -10.60 -6.32
N LYS A 27 -3.30 -10.24 -7.59
CA LYS A 27 -4.23 -10.95 -8.47
C LYS A 27 -3.53 -12.14 -9.13
N CYS A 28 -3.53 -13.29 -8.46
CA CYS A 28 -3.05 -14.55 -9.01
C CYS A 28 -4.21 -15.58 -9.06
N PRO A 29 -4.20 -16.52 -10.01
CA PRO A 29 -5.20 -17.58 -10.03
C PRO A 29 -5.15 -18.39 -8.72
N CYS A 30 -6.32 -18.75 -8.20
CA CYS A 30 -6.50 -19.46 -6.92
C CYS A 30 -6.14 -18.68 -5.64
N VAL A 31 -5.87 -17.36 -5.71
CA VAL A 31 -5.66 -16.54 -4.50
C VAL A 31 -6.95 -15.82 -4.13
N PHE A 32 -7.48 -16.16 -2.95
CA PHE A 32 -8.59 -15.46 -2.32
C PHE A 32 -8.04 -14.61 -1.17
N TRP A 33 -8.35 -13.31 -1.20
CA TRP A 33 -7.97 -12.39 -0.14
C TRP A 33 -9.19 -12.08 0.72
N THR A 34 -9.00 -12.07 2.05
CA THR A 34 -9.90 -11.34 2.95
C THR A 34 -9.60 -9.84 2.85
N GLU A 35 -10.57 -8.99 3.17
CA GLU A 35 -10.40 -7.53 3.07
C GLU A 35 -9.21 -7.05 3.92
N GLU A 36 -9.14 -7.51 5.16
CA GLU A 36 -8.03 -7.20 6.08
C GLU A 36 -6.69 -7.68 5.52
N GLY A 37 -6.61 -8.93 5.05
CA GLY A 37 -5.39 -9.50 4.48
C GLY A 37 -4.95 -8.81 3.19
N ALA A 38 -5.90 -8.40 2.34
CA ALA A 38 -5.63 -7.61 1.15
C ALA A 38 -5.07 -6.24 1.51
N ASN A 39 -5.66 -5.56 2.50
CA ASN A 39 -5.25 -4.24 2.92
C ASN A 39 -3.84 -4.25 3.56
N SER A 40 -3.56 -5.21 4.44
CA SER A 40 -2.22 -5.40 5.03
C SER A 40 -1.17 -5.67 3.95
N MET A 41 -1.47 -6.54 2.98
CA MET A 41 -0.55 -6.85 1.89
C MET A 41 -0.34 -5.66 0.94
N LEU A 42 -1.41 -4.91 0.65
CA LEU A 42 -1.36 -3.70 -0.17
C LEU A 42 -0.47 -2.65 0.50
N MET A 43 -0.63 -2.42 1.80
CA MET A 43 0.20 -1.51 2.59
C MET A 43 1.66 -1.94 2.52
N LEU A 44 1.96 -3.18 2.91
CA LEU A 44 3.31 -3.76 2.92
C LEU A 44 4.03 -3.56 1.58
N ARG A 45 3.37 -3.93 0.48
CA ARG A 45 3.94 -3.82 -0.87
C ARG A 45 4.08 -2.37 -1.35
N SER A 46 3.20 -1.47 -0.91
CA SER A 46 3.27 -0.05 -1.24
C SER A 46 4.49 0.62 -0.60
N TYR A 47 4.75 0.36 0.68
CA TYR A 47 5.95 0.83 1.37
C TYR A 47 7.22 0.25 0.77
N PHE A 48 7.22 -1.05 0.48
CA PHE A 48 8.34 -1.71 -0.21
C PHE A 48 8.62 -1.07 -1.58
N LYS A 49 7.59 -0.83 -2.39
CA LYS A 49 7.76 -0.23 -3.72
C LYS A 49 8.22 1.24 -3.67
N SER A 50 7.88 1.94 -2.59
CA SER A 50 8.26 3.34 -2.37
C SER A 50 9.67 3.49 -1.81
N GLY A 51 10.37 2.40 -1.49
CA GLY A 51 11.69 2.44 -0.85
C GLY A 51 11.64 2.84 0.63
N ARG A 52 10.44 2.92 1.23
CA ARG A 52 10.20 3.36 2.62
C ARG A 52 10.01 2.15 3.55
N TRP A 53 10.80 1.11 3.30
CA TRP A 53 10.72 -0.13 4.09
C TRP A 53 11.12 0.09 5.53
N ASP A 54 12.15 0.91 5.76
CA ASP A 54 12.63 1.23 7.11
C ASP A 54 11.56 1.93 7.95
N GLU A 55 10.84 2.89 7.37
CA GLU A 55 9.72 3.57 8.04
C GLU A 55 8.59 2.60 8.43
N LEU A 56 8.29 1.63 7.56
CA LEU A 56 7.32 0.59 7.88
C LEU A 56 7.80 -0.29 9.04
N MET A 57 9.08 -0.69 9.03
CA MET A 57 9.64 -1.50 10.10
C MET A 57 9.66 -0.73 11.43
N GLN A 58 10.03 0.55 11.41
CA GLN A 58 9.96 1.41 12.60
C GLN A 58 8.53 1.51 13.13
N ALA A 59 7.54 1.76 12.28
CA ALA A 59 6.14 1.77 12.68
C ALA A 59 5.67 0.40 13.21
N ALA A 60 6.18 -0.71 12.66
CA ALA A 60 5.90 -2.06 13.16
C ALA A 60 6.49 -2.28 14.56
N TYR A 61 7.73 -1.84 14.78
CA TYR A 61 8.40 -1.92 16.08
C TYR A 61 7.70 -1.06 17.13
N ASN A 62 7.18 0.10 16.73
CA ASN A 62 6.44 1.01 17.61
C ASN A 62 5.00 0.53 17.89
N GLY A 63 4.52 -0.50 17.19
CA GLY A 63 3.13 -0.98 17.31
C GLY A 63 2.09 -0.08 16.63
N GLU A 64 2.51 0.88 15.81
CA GLU A 64 1.63 1.89 15.20
C GLU A 64 0.90 1.40 13.94
N LEU A 65 1.22 0.20 13.45
CA LEU A 65 0.65 -0.35 12.21
C LEU A 65 -0.76 -0.93 12.36
N MET A 66 -1.35 -0.87 13.54
CA MET A 66 -2.67 -1.44 13.79
C MET A 66 -3.45 -0.62 14.83
N GLU A 67 -4.03 0.49 14.40
CA GLU A 67 -5.26 1.01 15.00
C GLU A 67 -6.36 0.79 13.95
N PRO A 68 -7.19 -0.27 14.08
CA PRO A 68 -8.42 -0.33 13.29
C PRO A 68 -9.27 0.88 13.69
N ALA A 69 -9.56 1.74 12.72
CA ALA A 69 -10.57 2.77 12.88
C ALA A 69 -11.84 2.11 13.45
N SER A 70 -12.23 2.56 14.65
CA SER A 70 -13.54 2.28 15.24
C SER A 70 -14.66 2.85 14.38
#